data_AF-A0A523XME2-F1
#
_entry.id   AF-A0A523XME2-F1
#
_cell.length_a   1.000
_cell.length_b   1.000
_cell.length_c   1.000
_cell.angle_alpha   90.00
_cell.angle_beta   90.00
_cell.angle_gamma   90.00
#
_symmetry.space_group_name_H-M   'P 1'
#
loop_
_entity.id
_entity.type
_entity.pdbx_description
1 polymer ?
#
loop_
_entity_poly.entity_id
_entity_poly.type
_entity_poly.pdbx_seq_one_letter_code
_entity_poly.pdbx_strand_id
1 'polypeptide(L)'
;MKVMSERDISIEELLKKYSIQPHDLEYILNFMQKENISPQLAMRRIKLFEKLQEKMSQTQSDEKVRELTTELDHLSKLVEDLQKEKVDLDKEIEDTRLQQDLFNAEREELQLQMHALMGSIESIETEAEKGEEKLQEENQELRKKLSLMTAGSQTLKEKILKLGAETPALKPLVEPIDIGLDAIINARQIPHITLSAPKGAFTTSSKVASVTTSTGSIPASKASDTISPDQIKFATPSSVSKKKESAPIREEPQKESIPSQSASSSRPIIKENIFDESQEV
;
A
#
# COMPACT_ATOMS: atom_id res chain seq x y z
N MET A 1 -76.61 13.37 79.79
CA MET A 1 -76.00 13.92 78.55
C MET A 1 -76.84 15.12 78.12
N LYS A 2 -76.29 16.33 78.25
CA LYS A 2 -76.93 17.57 77.83
C LYS A 2 -75.84 18.46 77.24
N VAL A 3 -76.04 18.82 75.98
CA VAL A 3 -75.20 19.68 75.15
C VAL A 3 -74.98 21.02 75.89
N MET A 4 -73.76 21.30 76.32
CA MET A 4 -73.42 22.63 76.86
C MET A 4 -73.20 23.55 75.65
N SER A 5 -74.16 24.45 75.50
CA SER A 5 -74.17 25.56 74.57
C SER A 5 -72.93 26.44 74.74
N GLU A 6 -72.22 26.66 73.64
CA GLU A 6 -71.19 27.68 73.47
C GLU A 6 -71.77 29.07 73.71
N ARG A 7 -71.83 29.53 74.96
CA ARG A 7 -71.92 30.96 75.29
C ARG A 7 -71.08 31.18 76.54
N ASP A 8 -70.24 32.20 76.46
CA ASP A 8 -69.43 32.81 77.53
C ASP A 8 -68.00 32.24 77.73
N ILE A 9 -67.26 32.04 76.64
CA ILE A 9 -65.78 32.02 76.71
C ILE A 9 -65.34 33.48 76.85
N SER A 10 -64.59 33.81 77.90
CA SER A 10 -64.09 35.18 78.08
C SER A 10 -63.04 35.52 77.02
N ILE A 11 -62.93 36.80 76.67
CA ILE A 11 -61.98 37.29 75.65
C ILE A 11 -60.54 36.93 76.06
N GLU A 12 -60.23 37.00 77.34
CA GLU A 12 -58.93 36.63 77.91
C GLU A 12 -58.63 35.13 77.71
N GLU A 13 -59.64 34.26 77.84
CA GLU A 13 -59.48 32.82 77.58
C GLU A 13 -59.28 32.53 76.09
N LEU A 14 -59.95 33.28 75.22
CA LEU A 14 -59.82 33.16 73.77
C LEU A 14 -58.43 33.60 73.30
N LEU A 15 -57.93 34.73 73.80
CA LEU A 15 -56.58 35.22 73.48
C LEU A 15 -55.50 34.27 73.98
N LYS A 16 -55.67 33.72 75.19
CA LYS A 16 -54.77 32.69 75.73
C LYS A 16 -54.80 31.41 74.91
N LYS A 17 -55.97 30.97 74.42
CA LYS A 17 -56.13 29.79 73.57
C LYS A 17 -55.37 29.90 72.25
N TYR A 18 -55.35 31.09 71.64
CA TYR A 18 -54.64 31.35 70.38
C TYR A 18 -53.24 31.96 70.57
N SER A 19 -52.76 32.07 71.82
CA SER A 19 -51.46 32.67 72.14
C SER A 19 -51.27 34.08 71.58
N ILE A 20 -52.34 34.87 71.54
CA ILE A 20 -52.33 36.27 71.09
C ILE A 20 -52.14 37.15 72.32
N GLN A 21 -51.16 38.05 72.30
CA GLN A 21 -51.00 38.97 73.43
C GLN A 21 -52.07 40.08 73.34
N PRO A 22 -52.59 40.57 74.49
CA PRO A 22 -53.61 41.63 74.49
C PRO A 22 -53.18 42.89 73.72
N HIS A 23 -51.90 43.25 73.79
CA HIS A 23 -51.36 44.42 73.09
C HIS A 23 -51.31 44.24 71.57
N ASP A 24 -51.10 43.01 71.08
CA ASP A 24 -51.14 42.70 69.65
C ASP A 24 -52.55 42.86 69.10
N LEU A 25 -53.55 42.41 69.86
CA LEU A 25 -54.96 42.59 69.49
C LEU A 25 -55.32 44.08 69.43
N GLU A 26 -54.93 44.85 70.44
CA GLU A 26 -55.17 46.29 70.49
C GLU A 26 -54.49 47.01 69.32
N TYR A 27 -53.25 46.63 69.00
CA TYR A 27 -52.54 47.15 67.84
C TYR A 27 -53.28 46.84 66.52
N ILE A 28 -53.74 45.59 66.34
CA ILE A 28 -54.48 45.17 65.15
C ILE A 28 -55.79 45.94 65.02
N LEU A 29 -56.54 46.08 66.11
CA LEU A 29 -57.81 46.81 66.13
C LEU A 29 -57.61 48.30 65.82
N ASN A 30 -56.61 48.93 66.42
CA ASN A 30 -56.27 50.33 66.15
C ASN A 30 -55.80 50.53 64.70
N PHE A 31 -55.01 49.60 64.18
CA PHE A 31 -54.56 49.62 62.79
C PHE A 31 -55.74 49.46 61.82
N MET A 32 -56.62 48.49 62.07
CA MET A 32 -57.84 48.30 61.27
C MET A 32 -58.74 49.52 61.31
N GLN A 33 -58.88 50.18 62.46
CA GLN A 33 -59.66 51.41 62.59
C GLN A 33 -59.02 52.59 61.86
N LYS A 34 -57.70 52.77 61.99
CA LYS A 34 -56.94 53.84 61.32
C LYS A 34 -56.98 53.71 59.80
N GLU A 35 -56.90 52.49 59.28
CA GLU A 35 -56.92 52.18 57.86
C GLU A 35 -58.35 51.95 57.30
N ASN A 36 -59.40 52.16 58.10
CA ASN A 36 -60.80 51.93 57.73
C ASN A 36 -61.07 50.51 57.19
N ILE A 37 -60.40 49.49 57.75
CA ILE A 37 -60.52 48.09 57.34
C ILE A 37 -61.60 47.41 58.18
N SER A 38 -62.68 46.97 57.52
CA SER A 38 -63.70 46.16 58.20
C SER A 38 -63.18 44.74 58.51
N PRO A 39 -63.66 44.09 59.58
CA PRO A 39 -63.30 42.70 59.89
C PRO A 39 -63.55 41.73 58.72
N GLN A 40 -64.62 41.95 57.96
CA GLN A 40 -64.95 41.16 56.78
C GLN A 40 -63.90 41.35 55.66
N LEU A 41 -63.43 42.58 55.46
CA LEU A 41 -62.39 42.89 54.48
C LEU A 41 -61.03 42.31 54.91
N ALA A 42 -60.69 42.39 56.20
CA ALA A 42 -59.49 41.77 56.75
C ALA A 42 -59.48 40.26 56.50
N MET A 43 -60.57 39.55 56.82
CA MET A 43 -60.70 38.13 56.53
C MET A 43 -60.58 37.81 55.03
N ARG A 44 -61.17 38.64 54.15
CA ARG A 44 -61.05 38.44 52.70
C ARG A 44 -59.59 38.60 52.24
N ARG A 45 -58.87 39.60 52.76
CA ARG A 45 -57.46 39.83 52.45
C ARG A 45 -56.57 38.70 52.95
N ILE A 46 -56.79 38.22 54.18
CA ILE A 46 -56.05 37.07 54.75
C ILE A 46 -56.25 35.83 53.87
N LYS A 47 -57.50 35.49 53.51
CA LYS A 47 -57.79 34.34 52.63
C LYS A 47 -57.16 34.47 51.24
N LEU A 48 -57.09 35.69 50.69
CA LEU A 48 -56.42 35.91 49.41
C LEU A 48 -54.91 35.76 49.53
N PHE A 49 -54.33 36.22 50.64
CA PHE A 49 -52.91 36.08 50.92
C PHE A 49 -52.52 34.61 51.14
N GLU A 50 -53.30 33.85 51.91
CA GLU A 50 -53.11 32.40 52.08
C GLU A 50 -53.15 31.67 50.73
N LYS A 51 -54.12 31.98 49.86
CA LYS A 51 -54.19 31.41 48.51
C LYS A 51 -53.01 31.80 47.63
N LEU A 52 -52.50 33.02 47.77
CA LEU A 52 -51.34 33.48 47.02
C LEU A 52 -50.06 32.76 47.50
N GLN A 53 -49.92 32.61 48.82
CA GLN A 53 -48.81 31.89 49.44
C GLN A 53 -48.83 30.41 49.06
N GLU A 54 -50.00 29.76 49.07
CA GLU A 54 -50.20 28.40 48.59
C GLU A 54 -49.75 28.27 47.12
N LYS A 55 -50.23 29.15 46.23
CA LYS A 55 -49.83 29.16 44.81
C LYS A 55 -48.33 29.40 44.59
N MET A 56 -47.70 30.27 45.39
CA MET A 56 -46.25 30.52 45.34
C MET A 56 -45.43 29.34 45.87
N SER A 57 -45.95 28.59 46.85
CA SER A 57 -45.32 27.36 47.33
C SER A 57 -45.50 26.18 46.37
N GLN A 58 -46.53 26.22 45.52
CA GLN A 58 -46.83 25.21 44.50
C GLN A 58 -46.26 25.51 43.12
N THR A 59 -45.71 26.71 42.89
CA THR A 59 -44.97 26.98 41.66
C THR A 59 -43.75 26.08 41.60
N GLN A 60 -43.83 25.07 40.73
CA GLN A 60 -42.84 24.04 40.42
C GLN A 60 -41.51 24.56 39.85
N SER A 61 -41.18 25.84 40.05
CA SER A 61 -39.99 26.47 39.46
C SER A 61 -38.73 25.75 39.91
N ASP A 62 -38.64 25.34 41.17
CA ASP A 62 -37.38 24.86 41.73
C ASP A 62 -37.09 23.41 41.32
N GLU A 63 -38.10 22.54 41.31
CA GLU A 63 -37.96 21.16 40.80
C GLU A 63 -37.70 21.16 39.29
N LYS A 64 -38.43 21.98 38.53
CA LYS A 64 -38.27 22.04 37.07
C LYS A 64 -36.94 22.65 36.66
N VAL A 65 -36.45 23.67 37.37
CA VAL A 65 -35.12 24.24 37.14
C VAL A 65 -34.04 23.21 37.46
N ARG A 66 -34.20 22.42 38.54
CA ARG A 66 -33.26 21.33 38.86
C ARG A 66 -33.21 20.28 37.75
N GLU A 67 -34.36 19.80 37.28
CA GLU A 67 -34.44 18.86 36.14
C GLU A 67 -33.76 19.40 34.89
N LEU A 68 -34.05 20.67 34.52
CA LEU A 68 -33.44 21.30 33.35
C LEU A 68 -31.93 21.49 33.51
N THR A 69 -31.45 21.76 34.72
CA THR A 69 -30.02 21.89 35.01
C THR A 69 -29.33 20.53 34.88
N THR A 70 -29.93 19.45 35.39
CA THR A 70 -29.38 18.10 35.23
C THR A 70 -29.37 17.64 33.78
N GLU A 71 -30.41 17.99 33.01
CA GLU A 71 -30.48 17.68 31.58
C GLU A 71 -29.41 18.47 30.81
N LEU A 72 -29.21 19.75 31.14
CA LEU A 72 -28.17 20.58 30.54
C LEU A 72 -26.77 20.02 30.82
N ASP A 73 -26.49 19.62 32.06
CA ASP A 73 -25.21 18.99 32.42
C ASP A 73 -25.00 17.67 31.68
N HIS A 74 -26.05 16.87 31.51
CA HIS A 74 -25.99 15.62 30.76
C HIS A 74 -25.71 15.87 29.28
N LEU A 75 -26.45 16.80 28.65
CA LEU A 75 -26.24 17.20 27.26
C LEU A 75 -24.84 17.81 27.06
N SER A 76 -24.34 18.60 28.01
CA SER A 76 -23.01 19.19 27.92
C SER A 76 -21.92 18.11 27.90
N LYS A 77 -22.03 17.09 28.77
CA LYS A 77 -21.11 15.94 28.76
C LYS A 77 -21.20 15.15 27.45
N LEU A 78 -22.41 14.92 26.95
CA LEU A 78 -22.60 14.22 25.68
C LEU A 78 -21.94 14.99 24.52
N VAL A 79 -22.02 16.32 24.52
CA VAL A 79 -21.35 17.15 23.52
C VAL A 79 -19.82 17.07 23.65
N GLU A 80 -19.27 17.07 24.86
CA GLU A 80 -17.83 16.88 25.07
C GLU A 80 -17.35 15.50 24.59
N ASP A 81 -18.10 14.44 24.90
CA ASP A 81 -17.80 13.08 24.45
C ASP A 81 -17.86 12.97 22.92
N LEU A 82 -18.89 13.55 22.28
CA LEU A 82 -19.02 13.60 20.82
C LEU A 82 -17.91 14.42 20.17
N GLN A 83 -17.48 15.53 20.78
CA GLN A 83 -16.35 16.31 20.28
C GLN A 83 -15.05 15.51 20.33
N LYS A 84 -14.85 14.75 21.40
CA LYS A 84 -13.68 13.87 21.54
C LYS A 84 -13.70 12.75 20.50
N GLU A 85 -14.83 12.07 20.34
CA GLU A 85 -15.01 11.03 19.33
C GLU A 85 -14.78 11.58 17.91
N LYS A 86 -15.27 12.80 17.62
CA LYS A 86 -15.03 13.46 16.34
C LYS A 86 -13.54 13.71 16.07
N VAL A 87 -12.77 14.10 17.08
CA VAL A 87 -11.31 14.28 16.96
C VAL A 87 -10.61 12.94 16.72
N ASP A 88 -11.04 11.89 17.43
CA ASP A 88 -10.47 10.54 17.26
C ASP A 88 -10.78 9.99 15.85
N LEU A 89 -12.00 10.19 15.34
CA LEU A 89 -12.40 9.82 13.98
C LEU A 89 -11.67 10.63 12.91
N ASP A 90 -11.52 11.95 13.08
CA ASP A 90 -10.76 12.79 12.15
C ASP A 90 -9.30 12.29 12.04
N LYS A 91 -8.71 11.83 13.15
CA LYS A 91 -7.38 11.23 13.16
C LYS A 91 -7.33 9.88 12.44
N GLU A 92 -8.31 9.00 12.67
CA GLU A 92 -8.40 7.71 11.99
C GLU A 92 -8.58 7.87 10.46
N ILE A 93 -9.36 8.87 10.04
CA ILE A 93 -9.52 9.24 8.63
C ILE A 93 -8.18 9.66 8.03
N GLU A 94 -7.41 10.51 8.71
CA GLU A 94 -6.11 10.98 8.22
C GLU A 94 -5.08 9.84 8.17
N ASP A 95 -5.04 8.98 9.19
CA ASP A 95 -4.16 7.79 9.21
C ASP A 95 -4.51 6.84 8.04
N THR A 96 -5.79 6.61 7.78
CA THR A 96 -6.27 5.79 6.66
C THR A 96 -5.92 6.41 5.31
N ARG A 97 -6.08 7.74 5.19
CA ARG A 97 -5.71 8.48 3.99
C ARG A 97 -4.21 8.36 3.72
N LEU A 98 -3.38 8.57 4.73
CA LEU A 98 -1.92 8.44 4.60
C LEU A 98 -1.51 7.02 4.19
N GLN A 99 -2.17 6.02 4.75
CA GLN A 99 -1.94 4.63 4.37
C GLN A 99 -2.33 4.37 2.90
N GLN A 100 -3.44 4.93 2.44
CA GLN A 100 -3.85 4.84 1.04
C GLN A 100 -2.85 5.53 0.10
N ASP A 101 -2.34 6.70 0.46
CA ASP A 101 -1.33 7.42 -0.31
C ASP A 101 -0.02 6.62 -0.39
N LEU A 102 0.38 5.95 0.69
CA LEU A 102 1.55 5.06 0.69
C LEU A 102 1.39 3.87 -0.26
N PHE A 103 0.22 3.21 -0.23
CA PHE A 103 -0.07 2.11 -1.16
C PHE A 103 -0.14 2.57 -2.61
N ASN A 104 -0.68 3.76 -2.87
CA ASN A 104 -0.69 4.33 -4.22
C ASN A 104 0.73 4.60 -4.71
N ALA A 105 1.59 5.18 -3.87
CA ALA A 105 3.00 5.42 -4.21
C ALA A 105 3.75 4.11 -4.50
N GLU A 106 3.55 3.07 -3.68
CA GLU A 106 4.13 1.75 -3.92
C GLU A 106 3.63 1.13 -5.24
N ARG A 107 2.33 1.27 -5.54
CA ARG A 107 1.76 0.79 -6.81
C ARG A 107 2.35 1.51 -8.02
N GLU A 108 2.49 2.83 -7.94
CA GLU A 108 3.11 3.64 -9.00
C GLU A 108 4.60 3.28 -9.17
N GLU A 109 5.33 3.10 -8.07
CA GLU A 109 6.73 2.65 -8.12
C GLU A 109 6.85 1.28 -8.80
N LEU A 110 6.00 0.32 -8.42
CA LEU A 110 5.99 -1.01 -9.04
C LEU A 110 5.66 -0.94 -10.54
N GLN A 111 4.74 -0.06 -10.92
CA GLN A 111 4.40 0.19 -12.32
C GLN A 111 5.59 0.77 -13.10
N LEU A 112 6.34 1.70 -12.51
CA LEU A 112 7.56 2.25 -13.11
C LEU A 112 8.66 1.18 -13.24
N GLN A 113 8.85 0.34 -12.22
CA GLN A 113 9.79 -0.77 -12.28
C GLN A 113 9.42 -1.77 -13.37
N MET A 114 8.13 -2.10 -13.50
CA MET A 114 7.63 -2.96 -14.59
C MET A 114 7.90 -2.34 -15.95
N HIS A 115 7.63 -1.04 -16.14
CA HIS A 115 7.90 -0.35 -17.39
C HIS A 115 9.41 -0.32 -17.72
N ALA A 116 10.26 -0.11 -16.73
CA ALA A 116 11.72 -0.16 -16.89
C ALA A 116 12.20 -1.56 -17.28
N LEU A 117 11.62 -2.61 -16.67
CA LEU A 117 11.92 -3.99 -17.01
C LEU A 117 11.47 -4.33 -18.43
N MET A 118 10.26 -3.95 -18.82
CA MET A 118 9.76 -4.15 -20.18
C MET A 118 10.65 -3.44 -21.22
N GLY A 119 11.02 -2.18 -20.97
CA GLY A 119 11.95 -1.47 -21.84
C GLY A 119 13.34 -2.13 -21.92
N SER A 120 13.80 -2.75 -20.83
CA SER A 120 15.05 -3.50 -20.82
C SER A 120 14.95 -4.79 -21.64
N ILE A 121 13.82 -5.51 -21.53
CA ILE A 121 13.54 -6.72 -22.34
C ILE A 121 13.52 -6.36 -23.82
N GLU A 122 12.79 -5.32 -24.22
CA GLU A 122 12.74 -4.85 -25.61
C GLU A 122 14.14 -4.44 -26.12
N SER A 123 14.94 -3.77 -25.30
CA SER A 123 16.33 -3.43 -25.65
C SER A 123 17.18 -4.69 -25.87
N ILE A 124 17.07 -5.69 -25.00
CA ILE A 124 17.81 -6.94 -25.12
C ILE A 124 17.38 -7.72 -26.36
N GLU A 125 16.07 -7.81 -26.63
CA GLU A 125 15.54 -8.48 -27.81
C GLU A 125 16.06 -7.83 -29.09
N THR A 126 15.99 -6.49 -29.18
CA THR A 126 16.49 -5.77 -30.37
C THR A 126 18.01 -5.86 -30.53
N GLU A 127 18.78 -5.91 -29.43
CA GLU A 127 20.24 -6.14 -29.49
C GLU A 127 20.57 -7.58 -29.90
N ALA A 128 19.81 -8.57 -29.42
CA ALA A 128 19.97 -9.97 -29.78
C ALA A 128 19.66 -10.20 -31.27
N GLU A 129 18.56 -9.63 -31.79
CA GLU A 129 18.22 -9.70 -33.21
C GLU A 129 19.31 -9.11 -34.10
N LYS A 130 19.83 -7.92 -33.75
CA LYS A 130 20.96 -7.30 -34.48
C LYS A 130 22.24 -8.13 -34.38
N GLY A 131 22.48 -8.76 -33.23
CA GLY A 131 23.61 -9.66 -33.02
C GLY A 131 23.50 -10.90 -33.91
N GLU A 132 22.30 -11.48 -33.99
CA GLU A 132 22.01 -12.65 -34.83
C GLU A 132 22.16 -12.30 -36.32
N GLU A 133 21.63 -11.17 -36.78
CA GLU A 133 21.77 -10.71 -38.16
C GLU A 133 23.25 -10.58 -38.57
N LYS A 134 24.07 -9.93 -37.72
CA LYS A 134 25.53 -9.82 -37.96
C LYS A 134 26.22 -11.18 -38.01
N LEU A 135 25.88 -12.09 -37.10
CA LEU A 135 26.44 -13.44 -37.10
C LEU A 135 26.02 -14.23 -38.35
N GLN A 136 24.80 -14.04 -38.84
CA GLN A 136 24.33 -14.65 -40.08
C GLN A 136 25.09 -14.10 -41.29
N GLU A 137 25.30 -12.78 -41.36
CA GLU A 137 26.10 -12.13 -42.42
C GLU A 137 27.54 -12.64 -42.44
N GLU A 138 28.21 -12.68 -41.28
CA GLU A 138 29.58 -13.18 -41.15
C GLU A 138 29.67 -14.66 -41.55
N ASN A 139 28.72 -15.49 -41.10
CA ASN A 139 28.66 -16.89 -41.50
C ASN A 139 28.46 -17.06 -43.02
N GLN A 140 27.62 -16.23 -43.65
CA GLN A 140 27.46 -16.24 -45.10
C GLN A 140 28.76 -15.84 -45.81
N GLU A 141 29.48 -14.83 -45.31
CA GLU A 141 30.75 -14.41 -45.87
C GLU A 141 31.82 -15.51 -45.73
N LEU A 142 31.93 -16.14 -44.56
CA LEU A 142 32.84 -17.26 -44.33
C LEU A 142 32.52 -18.45 -45.24
N ARG A 143 31.23 -18.77 -45.42
CA ARG A 143 30.81 -19.82 -46.37
C ARG A 143 31.22 -19.49 -47.81
N LYS A 144 31.06 -18.23 -48.24
CA LYS A 144 31.52 -17.77 -49.57
C LYS A 144 33.04 -17.90 -49.71
N LYS A 145 33.82 -17.46 -48.71
CA LYS A 145 35.28 -17.58 -48.68
C LYS A 145 35.73 -19.04 -48.73
N LEU A 146 35.10 -19.91 -47.94
CA LEU A 146 35.39 -21.34 -47.93
C LEU A 146 35.12 -21.96 -49.30
N SER A 147 33.97 -21.66 -49.91
CA SER A 147 33.62 -22.15 -51.25
C SER A 147 34.64 -21.72 -52.31
N LEU A 148 35.07 -20.45 -52.28
CA LEU A 148 36.10 -19.93 -53.18
C LEU A 148 37.44 -20.66 -53.00
N MET A 149 37.85 -20.90 -51.74
CA MET A 149 39.08 -21.63 -51.42
C MET A 149 39.01 -23.09 -51.90
N THR A 150 37.88 -23.78 -51.73
CA THR A 150 37.68 -25.14 -52.22
C THR A 150 37.76 -25.18 -53.75
N ALA A 151 37.10 -24.26 -54.46
CA ALA A 151 37.15 -24.17 -55.91
C ALA A 151 38.57 -23.86 -56.43
N GLY A 152 39.28 -22.95 -55.77
CA GLY A 152 40.69 -22.64 -56.06
C GLY A 152 41.59 -23.86 -55.85
N SER A 153 41.36 -24.62 -54.77
CA SER A 153 42.11 -25.84 -54.47
C SER A 153 41.84 -26.95 -55.49
N GLN A 154 40.59 -27.13 -55.95
CA GLN A 154 40.24 -28.06 -57.03
C GLN A 154 40.95 -27.68 -58.34
N THR A 155 40.92 -26.39 -58.70
CA THR A 155 41.60 -25.89 -59.91
C THR A 155 43.11 -26.11 -59.83
N LEU A 156 43.70 -25.87 -58.66
CA LEU A 156 45.13 -26.09 -58.43
C LEU A 156 45.47 -27.59 -58.50
N LYS A 157 44.63 -28.45 -57.91
CA LYS A 157 44.77 -29.91 -57.97
C LYS A 157 44.80 -30.40 -59.42
N GLU A 158 43.86 -29.94 -60.24
CA GLU A 158 43.82 -30.28 -61.67
C GLU A 158 45.09 -29.85 -62.42
N LYS A 159 45.60 -28.64 -62.15
CA LYS A 159 46.83 -28.14 -62.77
C LYS A 159 48.07 -28.93 -62.33
N ILE A 160 48.14 -29.28 -61.05
CA ILE A 160 49.26 -30.04 -60.48
C ILE A 160 49.27 -31.48 -61.01
N LEU A 161 48.11 -32.13 -61.13
CA LEU A 161 47.98 -33.45 -61.75
C LEU A 161 48.38 -33.42 -63.24
N LYS A 162 47.97 -32.39 -63.99
CA LYS A 162 48.41 -32.19 -65.40
C LYS A 162 49.93 -32.03 -65.50
N LEU A 163 50.54 -31.19 -64.66
CA LEU A 163 52.00 -31.00 -64.61
C LEU A 163 52.75 -32.30 -64.27
N GLY A 164 52.22 -33.10 -63.33
CA GLY A 164 52.80 -34.40 -62.99
C GLY A 164 52.70 -35.44 -64.11
N ALA A 165 51.65 -35.36 -64.94
CA ALA A 165 51.49 -36.20 -66.12
C ALA A 165 52.43 -35.79 -67.27
N GLU A 166 52.63 -34.48 -67.47
CA GLU A 166 53.52 -33.93 -68.49
C GLU A 166 55.01 -34.05 -68.13
N THR A 167 55.36 -34.04 -66.84
CA THR A 167 56.75 -34.08 -66.36
C THR A 167 56.96 -35.21 -65.33
N PRO A 168 57.30 -36.44 -65.76
CA PRO A 168 57.44 -37.60 -64.88
C PRO A 168 58.47 -37.45 -63.74
N ALA A 169 59.46 -36.57 -63.92
CA ALA A 169 60.48 -36.26 -62.91
C ALA A 169 59.94 -35.52 -61.67
N LEU A 170 58.76 -34.88 -61.78
CA LEU A 170 58.13 -34.11 -60.70
C LEU A 170 57.10 -34.93 -59.90
N LYS A 171 56.82 -36.17 -60.30
CA LYS A 171 55.87 -37.08 -59.64
C LYS A 171 56.04 -37.20 -58.10
N PRO A 172 57.26 -37.35 -57.53
CA PRO A 172 57.42 -37.42 -56.07
C PRO A 172 57.11 -36.11 -55.33
N LEU A 173 57.05 -34.98 -56.05
CA LEU A 173 56.65 -33.68 -55.49
C LEU A 173 55.13 -33.44 -55.64
N VAL A 174 54.53 -33.99 -56.70
CA VAL A 174 53.10 -33.84 -57.03
C VAL A 174 52.21 -34.62 -56.06
N GLU A 175 52.59 -35.85 -55.71
CA GLU A 175 51.78 -36.75 -54.88
C GLU A 175 51.51 -36.22 -53.45
N PRO A 176 52.49 -35.66 -52.71
CA PRO A 176 52.21 -35.04 -51.41
C PRO A 176 51.35 -33.78 -51.50
N ILE A 177 51.50 -32.99 -52.58
CA ILE A 177 50.68 -31.78 -52.77
C ILE A 177 49.24 -32.15 -53.11
N ASP A 178 49.03 -33.21 -53.91
CA ASP A 178 47.71 -33.75 -54.23
C ASP A 178 46.96 -34.19 -52.98
N ILE A 179 47.64 -34.92 -52.08
CA ILE A 179 47.10 -35.34 -50.77
C ILE A 179 46.73 -34.12 -49.91
N GLY A 180 47.58 -33.10 -49.89
CA GLY A 180 47.32 -31.86 -49.15
C GLY A 180 46.11 -31.08 -49.68
N LEU A 181 45.97 -30.98 -51.00
CA LEU A 181 44.83 -30.33 -51.65
C LEU A 181 43.53 -31.13 -51.46
N ASP A 182 43.61 -32.46 -51.48
CA ASP A 182 42.46 -33.31 -51.17
C ASP A 182 42.00 -33.19 -49.72
N ALA A 183 42.93 -33.01 -48.78
CA ALA A 183 42.56 -32.74 -47.39
C ALA A 183 41.81 -31.41 -47.26
N ILE A 184 42.23 -30.36 -47.98
CA ILE A 184 41.56 -29.05 -47.99
C ILE A 184 40.16 -29.15 -48.63
N ILE A 185 40.04 -29.83 -49.77
CA ILE A 185 38.76 -29.97 -50.51
C ILE A 185 37.73 -30.75 -49.69
N ASN A 186 38.16 -31.80 -49.00
CA ASN A 186 37.29 -32.68 -48.22
C ASN A 186 37.16 -32.25 -46.74
N ALA A 187 37.63 -31.05 -46.38
CA ALA A 187 37.61 -30.53 -45.02
C ALA A 187 38.20 -31.52 -43.97
N ARG A 188 39.26 -32.23 -44.35
CA ARG A 188 40.01 -33.14 -43.46
C ARG A 188 41.20 -32.42 -42.86
N GLN A 189 41.70 -32.94 -41.75
CA GLN A 189 42.93 -32.43 -41.15
C GLN A 189 44.08 -32.52 -42.17
N ILE A 190 44.74 -31.39 -42.44
CA ILE A 190 45.83 -31.33 -43.41
C ILE A 190 47.00 -32.15 -42.84
N PRO A 191 47.44 -33.23 -43.52
CA PRO A 191 48.56 -34.02 -43.04
C PRO A 191 49.83 -33.17 -43.05
N HIS A 192 50.72 -33.40 -42.07
CA HIS A 192 52.04 -32.78 -42.07
C HIS A 192 52.86 -33.34 -43.24
N ILE A 193 52.95 -32.58 -44.31
CA ILE A 193 53.70 -32.97 -45.51
C ILE A 193 55.14 -32.46 -45.40
N THR A 194 56.11 -33.37 -45.30
CA THR A 194 57.54 -33.06 -45.44
C THR A 194 57.95 -33.14 -46.92
N LEU A 195 58.06 -31.98 -47.57
CA LEU A 195 58.53 -31.88 -48.96
C LEU A 195 60.04 -32.13 -49.03
N SER A 196 60.44 -33.33 -49.45
CA SER A 196 61.82 -33.61 -49.86
C SER A 196 61.98 -33.20 -51.33
N ALA A 197 62.66 -32.08 -51.58
CA ALA A 197 62.94 -31.65 -52.94
C ALA A 197 63.93 -32.64 -53.61
N PRO A 198 63.66 -33.12 -54.84
CA PRO A 198 64.65 -33.88 -55.58
C PRO A 198 65.87 -32.97 -55.85
N LYS A 199 67.04 -33.40 -55.39
CA LYS A 199 68.32 -32.72 -55.70
C LYS A 199 68.50 -32.72 -57.23
N GLY A 200 68.21 -31.58 -57.87
CA GLY A 200 68.61 -31.34 -59.27
C GLY A 200 67.60 -30.64 -60.20
N ALA A 201 66.37 -30.32 -59.80
CA ALA A 201 65.36 -29.83 -60.76
C ALA A 201 65.14 -28.30 -60.83
N PHE A 202 65.73 -27.50 -59.94
CA PHE A 202 65.59 -26.04 -60.00
C PHE A 202 66.95 -25.37 -59.78
N THR A 203 67.63 -24.99 -60.87
CA THR A 203 68.75 -24.04 -60.86
C THR A 203 68.28 -22.73 -61.48
N THR A 204 67.44 -21.99 -60.76
CA THR A 204 67.26 -20.56 -61.03
C THR A 204 67.24 -19.82 -59.72
N SER A 205 68.30 -19.04 -59.53
CA SER A 205 68.47 -17.98 -58.54
C SER A 205 67.14 -17.31 -58.18
N SER A 206 66.70 -17.46 -56.93
CA SER A 206 65.75 -16.52 -56.35
C SER A 206 66.14 -16.24 -54.91
N LYS A 207 66.43 -14.96 -54.71
CA LYS A 207 66.86 -14.29 -53.49
C LYS A 207 65.90 -14.65 -52.35
N VAL A 208 66.43 -15.31 -51.32
CA VAL A 208 65.71 -15.59 -50.08
C VAL A 208 65.42 -14.26 -49.40
N ALA A 209 64.17 -13.80 -49.46
CA ALA A 209 63.68 -12.77 -48.55
C ALA A 209 63.37 -13.45 -47.22
N SER A 210 64.17 -13.17 -46.19
CA SER A 210 63.84 -13.60 -44.83
C SER A 210 62.65 -12.79 -44.33
N VAL A 211 61.48 -13.43 -44.26
CA VAL A 211 60.38 -12.90 -43.46
C VAL A 211 60.56 -13.43 -42.04
N THR A 212 61.18 -12.62 -41.20
CA THR A 212 61.14 -12.78 -39.74
C THR A 212 59.72 -12.54 -39.27
N THR A 213 58.99 -13.59 -38.90
CA THR A 213 57.79 -13.45 -38.07
C THR A 213 58.24 -13.18 -36.64
N SER A 214 58.24 -11.91 -36.26
CA SER A 214 58.31 -11.49 -34.87
C SER A 214 57.09 -12.06 -34.13
N THR A 215 57.32 -13.04 -33.25
CA THR A 215 56.38 -13.38 -32.19
C THR A 215 56.25 -12.18 -31.27
N GLY A 216 55.26 -11.33 -31.56
CA GLY A 216 54.81 -10.29 -30.65
C GLY A 216 54.07 -10.93 -29.49
N SER A 217 54.76 -11.06 -28.36
CA SER A 217 54.10 -11.17 -27.06
C SER A 217 53.39 -9.86 -26.77
N ILE A 218 52.08 -9.91 -26.55
CA ILE A 218 51.30 -8.84 -25.91
C ILE A 218 50.51 -9.48 -24.75
N PRO A 219 50.43 -8.79 -23.59
CA PRO A 219 50.40 -9.42 -22.28
C PRO A 219 48.98 -9.65 -21.75
N ALA A 220 48.93 -10.34 -20.60
CA ALA A 220 47.74 -10.62 -19.80
C ALA A 220 46.81 -9.40 -19.67
N SER A 221 45.58 -9.56 -20.15
CA SER A 221 44.47 -8.66 -19.86
C SER A 221 44.00 -8.89 -18.43
N LYS A 222 43.98 -7.80 -17.66
CA LYS A 222 43.52 -7.73 -16.27
C LYS A 222 42.06 -8.16 -16.16
N ALA A 223 41.75 -8.81 -15.04
CA ALA A 223 40.40 -9.03 -14.56
C ALA A 223 39.62 -7.71 -14.56
N SER A 224 38.48 -7.69 -15.25
CA SER A 224 37.42 -6.74 -14.98
C SER A 224 36.58 -7.32 -13.85
N ASP A 225 36.53 -6.60 -12.74
CA ASP A 225 35.67 -6.92 -11.61
C ASP A 225 34.20 -6.94 -12.03
N THR A 226 33.66 -8.13 -12.24
CA THR A 226 32.22 -8.35 -12.35
C THR A 226 31.65 -8.27 -10.94
N ILE A 227 30.93 -7.19 -10.63
CA ILE A 227 30.18 -7.08 -9.38
C ILE A 227 29.00 -8.06 -9.47
N SER A 228 29.08 -9.18 -8.76
CA SER A 228 27.95 -10.10 -8.59
C SER A 228 26.77 -9.41 -7.90
N PRO A 229 25.51 -9.72 -8.28
CA PRO A 229 24.31 -9.10 -7.71
C PRO A 229 24.13 -9.31 -6.20
N ASP A 230 24.91 -10.22 -5.58
CA ASP A 230 24.91 -10.46 -4.13
C ASP A 230 25.72 -9.43 -3.30
N GLN A 231 26.35 -8.43 -3.94
CA GLN A 231 27.18 -7.43 -3.24
C GLN A 231 26.45 -6.11 -2.91
N ILE A 232 25.16 -5.98 -3.27
CA ILE A 232 24.36 -4.81 -2.91
C ILE A 232 23.83 -5.00 -1.48
N LYS A 233 24.61 -4.56 -0.49
CA LYS A 233 24.11 -4.40 0.88
C LYS A 233 23.24 -3.14 0.94
N PHE A 234 21.91 -3.34 0.97
CA PHE A 234 21.01 -2.29 1.45
C PHE A 234 21.28 -2.06 2.93
N ALA A 235 21.68 -0.82 3.27
CA ALA A 235 21.79 -0.39 4.65
C ALA A 235 20.38 -0.36 5.26
N THR A 236 20.02 -1.41 5.99
CA THR A 236 18.90 -1.38 6.93
C THR A 236 19.41 -0.74 8.22
N PRO A 237 18.75 0.29 8.78
CA PRO A 237 19.02 0.73 10.14
C PRO A 237 18.38 -0.30 11.09
N SER A 238 19.13 -1.33 11.46
CA SER A 238 18.68 -2.30 12.46
C SER A 238 19.02 -1.83 13.86
N SER A 239 17.94 -1.52 14.57
CA SER A 239 17.60 -1.94 15.93
C SER A 239 18.46 -1.47 17.12
N VAL A 240 17.82 -0.57 17.86
CA VAL A 240 17.91 -0.46 19.31
C VAL A 240 17.73 -1.84 19.94
N SER A 241 18.73 -2.26 20.70
CA SER A 241 18.70 -3.45 21.53
C SER A 241 17.61 -3.34 22.61
N LYS A 242 16.66 -4.27 22.64
CA LYS A 242 16.00 -4.68 23.88
C LYS A 242 15.90 -6.20 23.97
N LYS A 243 16.41 -6.66 25.09
CA LYS A 243 16.53 -8.03 25.60
C LYS A 243 15.29 -8.32 26.47
N LYS A 244 14.65 -9.48 26.27
CA LYS A 244 13.99 -10.37 27.26
C LYS A 244 13.01 -11.29 26.52
N GLU A 245 13.18 -12.62 26.49
CA GLU A 245 13.13 -13.64 27.56
C GLU A 245 11.76 -14.36 27.57
N SER A 246 11.84 -15.69 27.47
CA SER A 246 10.87 -16.74 27.86
C SER A 246 9.56 -16.97 27.05
N ALA A 247 9.51 -18.17 26.45
CA ALA A 247 8.33 -19.01 26.18
C ALA A 247 7.68 -19.49 27.52
N PRO A 248 6.50 -20.18 27.60
CA PRO A 248 5.98 -21.13 26.61
C PRO A 248 4.46 -21.21 26.37
N ILE A 249 4.15 -21.73 25.17
CA ILE A 249 3.14 -22.73 24.78
C ILE A 249 2.19 -23.21 25.89
N ARG A 250 0.87 -23.05 25.68
CA ARG A 250 -0.16 -23.90 26.30
C ARG A 250 -1.49 -23.93 25.53
N GLU A 251 -1.85 -25.17 25.14
CA GLU A 251 -3.18 -25.82 25.01
C GLU A 251 -4.27 -25.22 24.08
N GLU A 252 -4.42 -25.86 22.91
CA GLU A 252 -5.75 -26.11 22.32
C GLU A 252 -6.51 -27.16 23.14
N PRO A 253 -7.86 -27.11 23.09
CA PRO A 253 -8.60 -28.33 22.83
C PRO A 253 -9.60 -28.19 21.68
N GLN A 254 -9.63 -29.26 20.88
CA GLN A 254 -10.65 -29.58 19.88
C GLN A 254 -12.06 -29.72 20.49
N LYS A 255 -13.11 -29.35 19.73
CA LYS A 255 -14.23 -30.27 19.40
C LYS A 255 -15.30 -29.66 18.46
N GLU A 256 -15.45 -30.35 17.32
CA GLU A 256 -16.68 -30.87 16.69
C GLU A 256 -17.92 -29.96 16.46
N SER A 257 -18.21 -29.74 15.16
CA SER A 257 -19.47 -29.95 14.39
C SER A 257 -20.79 -30.20 15.16
N ILE A 258 -21.98 -29.77 14.76
CA ILE A 258 -22.71 -30.01 13.47
C ILE A 258 -23.87 -28.96 13.25
N PRO A 259 -24.78 -29.03 12.25
CA PRO A 259 -25.27 -27.87 11.48
C PRO A 259 -26.73 -27.49 11.78
N SER A 260 -27.25 -26.42 11.18
CA SER A 260 -28.70 -26.23 11.06
C SER A 260 -29.03 -25.40 9.82
N GLN A 261 -29.64 -26.08 8.84
CA GLN A 261 -30.45 -25.46 7.80
C GLN A 261 -31.77 -24.98 8.41
N SER A 262 -32.28 -23.82 7.99
CA SER A 262 -33.53 -23.69 7.21
C SER A 262 -34.21 -22.31 7.35
N ALA A 263 -34.35 -21.68 6.19
CA ALA A 263 -35.50 -20.93 5.66
C ALA A 263 -36.41 -20.09 6.57
N SER A 264 -36.51 -18.79 6.22
CA SER A 264 -37.73 -17.94 6.09
C SER A 264 -37.24 -16.48 6.09
N SER A 265 -37.86 -15.48 5.46
CA SER A 265 -39.05 -15.31 4.64
C SER A 265 -39.00 -13.86 4.12
N SER A 266 -39.36 -13.67 2.85
CA SER A 266 -40.06 -12.51 2.28
C SER A 266 -39.47 -11.08 2.37
N ARG A 267 -39.14 -10.53 1.19
CA ARG A 267 -39.14 -9.08 0.88
C ARG A 267 -40.58 -8.51 1.04
N PRO A 268 -40.75 -7.17 1.07
CA PRO A 268 -40.88 -6.45 -0.19
C PRO A 268 -40.04 -5.16 -0.27
N ILE A 269 -39.62 -4.87 -1.49
CA ILE A 269 -39.03 -3.62 -1.96
C ILE A 269 -40.16 -2.58 -2.02
N ILE A 270 -39.99 -1.48 -1.29
CA ILE A 270 -40.85 -0.30 -1.44
C ILE A 270 -40.44 0.41 -2.74
N LYS A 271 -41.38 0.45 -3.68
CA LYS A 271 -41.40 1.41 -4.79
C LYS A 271 -42.08 2.67 -4.28
N GLU A 272 -41.38 3.80 -4.29
CA GLU A 272 -42.04 5.09 -4.36
C GLU A 272 -41.77 5.71 -5.73
N ASN A 273 -42.82 5.68 -6.54
CA ASN A 273 -43.04 6.66 -7.59
C ASN A 273 -43.45 7.96 -6.91
N ILE A 274 -42.77 9.07 -7.22
CA ILE A 274 -43.33 10.40 -7.07
C ILE A 274 -43.37 11.02 -8.48
N PHE A 275 -44.60 11.14 -8.99
CA PHE A 275 -45.05 11.98 -10.10
C PHE A 275 -44.83 13.46 -9.68
N ASP A 276 -44.10 14.27 -10.43
CA ASP A 276 -44.55 15.09 -11.58
C ASP A 276 -45.03 16.49 -11.14
N GLU A 277 -44.30 17.54 -11.53
CA GLU A 277 -44.84 18.71 -12.25
C GLU A 277 -43.79 19.84 -12.36
N SER A 278 -43.47 20.17 -13.62
CA SER A 278 -43.52 21.52 -14.20
C SER A 278 -42.33 22.52 -14.10
N GLN A 279 -41.95 23.00 -15.30
CA GLN A 279 -41.43 24.33 -15.68
C GLN A 279 -39.93 24.61 -15.40
N GLU A 280 -39.06 25.08 -16.29
CA GLU A 280 -39.12 25.80 -17.59
C GLU A 280 -37.87 25.41 -18.42
N VAL A 281 -37.99 25.24 -19.76
CA VAL A 281 -37.24 25.89 -20.87
C VAL A 281 -37.92 25.52 -22.18
#